data_AF-U1HR35-F1
#
_entry.id   AF-U1HR35-F1
#
_cell.length_a   1.000
_cell.length_b   1.000
_cell.length_c   1.000
_cell.angle_alpha   90.00
_cell.angle_beta   90.00
_cell.angle_gamma   90.00
#
_symmetry.space_group_name_H-M   'P 1'
#
loop_
_entity.id
_entity.type
_entity.pdbx_description
1 polymer ?
#
loop_
_entity_poly.entity_id
_entity_poly.type
_entity_poly.pdbx_seq_one_letter_code
_entity_poly.pdbx_strand_id
1 'polypeptide(L)'
;MDAAQAKIQTGEAIIGYTFNDKHLLWQAIQTSGVGAVPKNTRLAVFGETALTKMLCSRWFELNLSKGDWTTIRNVAQNSHLTRVGFEHGLNACVLLNGGTGAVSGKTMASTVEAILGAVELDGGSEALMEVATRLDLVHPMLISVTSSLSFPPLNETIHTNNWVTSRALPLAILPSSTHGSFSTICYRVFARRLRKVRVLE
;
A
#
# COMPACT_ATOMS: atom_id res chain seq x y z
N MET A 1 -4.32 -33.74 -2.84
CA MET A 1 -4.90 -32.40 -2.59
C MET A 1 -4.09 -31.65 -1.54
N ASP A 2 -3.50 -32.33 -0.57
CA ASP A 2 -2.77 -31.76 0.57
C ASP A 2 -1.60 -30.83 0.24
N ALA A 3 -0.80 -31.16 -0.79
CA ALA A 3 0.35 -30.34 -1.17
C ALA A 3 -0.05 -28.95 -1.69
N ALA A 4 -1.17 -28.85 -2.43
CA ALA A 4 -1.69 -27.58 -2.91
C ALA A 4 -2.23 -26.75 -1.73
N GLN A 5 -2.94 -27.39 -0.81
CA GLN A 5 -3.48 -26.73 0.38
C GLN A 5 -2.38 -26.15 1.27
N ALA A 6 -1.27 -26.88 1.48
CA ALA A 6 -0.13 -26.38 2.25
C ALA A 6 0.51 -25.14 1.59
N LYS A 7 0.58 -25.11 0.25
CA LYS A 7 1.10 -23.96 -0.50
C LYS A 7 0.16 -22.75 -0.43
N ILE A 8 -1.15 -22.98 -0.49
CA ILE A 8 -2.18 -21.94 -0.27
C ILE A 8 -2.01 -21.35 1.13
N GLN A 9 -1.98 -22.17 2.18
CA GLN A 9 -1.79 -21.71 3.57
C GLN A 9 -0.49 -20.92 3.74
N THR A 10 0.60 -21.38 3.12
CA THR A 10 1.88 -20.66 3.12
C THR A 10 1.74 -19.28 2.45
N GLY A 11 1.07 -19.22 1.30
CA GLY A 11 0.80 -17.97 0.60
C GLY A 11 0.00 -16.99 1.45
N GLU A 12 -1.11 -17.44 2.04
CA GLU A 12 -1.96 -16.62 2.93
C GLU A 12 -1.21 -16.09 4.13
N ALA A 13 -0.36 -16.92 4.75
CA ALA A 13 0.46 -16.51 5.88
C ALA A 13 1.48 -15.43 5.51
N ILE A 14 2.13 -15.55 4.34
CA ILE A 14 3.10 -14.56 3.85
C ILE A 14 2.40 -13.22 3.60
N ILE A 15 1.30 -13.24 2.82
CA ILE A 15 0.60 -12.01 2.42
C ILE A 15 -0.36 -11.47 3.49
N GLY A 16 -0.59 -12.19 4.58
CA GLY A 16 -1.46 -11.75 5.66
C GLY A 16 -2.93 -11.63 5.30
N TYR A 17 -3.38 -12.30 4.24
CA TYR A 17 -4.73 -12.24 3.72
C TYR A 17 -5.30 -13.65 3.60
N THR A 18 -6.47 -13.86 4.18
CA THR A 18 -7.19 -15.13 4.12
C THR A 18 -8.26 -15.03 3.06
N PHE A 19 -8.10 -15.78 1.97
CA PHE A 19 -9.04 -15.77 0.86
C PHE A 19 -10.38 -16.39 1.25
N ASN A 20 -11.46 -15.78 0.77
CA ASN A 20 -12.79 -16.39 0.77
C ASN A 20 -12.85 -17.53 -0.25
N ASP A 21 -12.38 -17.27 -1.48
CA ASP A 21 -12.20 -18.28 -2.52
C ASP A 21 -10.72 -18.71 -2.64
N LYS A 22 -10.37 -19.84 -2.02
CA LYS A 22 -9.02 -20.43 -2.08
C LYS A 22 -8.58 -20.79 -3.51
N HIS A 23 -9.53 -20.96 -4.44
CA HIS A 23 -9.20 -21.26 -5.84
C HIS A 23 -8.48 -20.09 -6.51
N LEU A 24 -8.76 -18.85 -6.11
CA LEU A 24 -8.06 -17.66 -6.62
C LEU A 24 -6.56 -17.70 -6.27
N LEU A 25 -6.21 -17.97 -5.02
CA LEU A 25 -4.81 -18.11 -4.63
C LEU A 25 -4.17 -19.33 -5.28
N TRP A 26 -4.90 -20.46 -5.38
CA TRP A 26 -4.40 -21.66 -6.05
C TRP A 26 -4.04 -21.38 -7.52
N GLN A 27 -4.88 -20.62 -8.22
CA GLN A 27 -4.60 -20.18 -9.58
C GLN A 27 -3.43 -19.19 -9.63
N ALA A 28 -3.34 -18.27 -8.69
CA ALA A 28 -2.27 -17.27 -8.65
C ALA A 28 -0.86 -17.90 -8.52
N ILE A 29 -0.73 -18.95 -7.70
CA ILE A 29 0.53 -19.65 -7.48
C ILE A 29 0.84 -20.73 -8.54
N GLN A 30 -0.09 -20.99 -9.47
CA GLN A 30 0.06 -22.00 -10.51
C GLN A 30 0.83 -21.47 -11.73
N THR A 31 2.09 -21.88 -11.89
CA THR A 31 2.98 -21.36 -12.94
C THR A 31 3.05 -22.23 -14.19
N SER A 32 2.60 -23.48 -14.07
CA SER A 32 2.71 -24.47 -15.12
C SER A 32 1.60 -24.40 -16.17
N GLY A 33 0.37 -24.13 -15.74
CA GLY A 33 -0.83 -24.41 -16.53
C GLY A 33 -1.08 -25.89 -16.78
N VAL A 34 -0.36 -26.79 -16.10
CA VAL A 34 -0.53 -28.23 -16.19
C VAL A 34 -1.36 -28.69 -14.99
N GLY A 35 -2.46 -29.40 -15.25
CA GLY A 35 -3.38 -29.89 -14.23
C GLY A 35 -4.75 -29.20 -14.27
N ALA A 36 -5.48 -29.26 -13.16
CA ALA A 36 -6.87 -28.80 -13.07
C ALA A 36 -7.04 -27.28 -13.07
N VAL A 37 -5.97 -26.52 -12.80
CA VAL A 37 -6.02 -25.06 -12.65
C VAL A 37 -5.20 -24.40 -13.74
N PRO A 38 -5.74 -23.37 -14.42
CA PRO A 38 -5.04 -22.68 -15.48
C PRO A 38 -3.80 -21.94 -14.95
N LYS A 39 -2.89 -21.62 -15.87
CA LYS A 39 -1.71 -20.81 -15.58
C LYS A 39 -2.11 -19.41 -15.08
N ASN A 40 -1.32 -18.88 -14.16
CA ASN A 40 -1.54 -17.58 -13.53
C ASN A 40 -1.45 -16.34 -14.46
N THR A 41 -1.10 -16.50 -15.74
CA THR A 41 -0.82 -15.38 -16.65
C THR A 41 -2.00 -14.41 -16.82
N ARG A 42 -3.24 -14.91 -16.92
CA ARG A 42 -4.42 -14.05 -17.02
C ARG A 42 -4.62 -13.20 -15.76
N LEU A 43 -4.37 -13.82 -14.62
CA LEU A 43 -4.53 -13.18 -13.32
C LEU A 43 -3.40 -12.18 -13.06
N ALA A 44 -2.19 -12.46 -13.54
CA ALA A 44 -1.06 -11.54 -13.50
C ALA A 44 -1.35 -10.25 -14.26
N VAL A 45 -1.84 -10.33 -15.50
CA VAL A 45 -2.21 -9.13 -16.29
C VAL A 45 -3.29 -8.29 -15.58
N PHE A 46 -4.28 -8.96 -14.97
CA PHE A 46 -5.30 -8.27 -14.18
C PHE A 46 -4.68 -7.57 -12.96
N GLY A 47 -3.82 -8.27 -12.21
CA GLY A 47 -3.19 -7.74 -11.01
C GLY A 47 -2.19 -6.61 -11.27
N GLU A 48 -1.41 -6.66 -12.36
CA GLU A 48 -0.54 -5.56 -12.80
C GLU A 48 -1.38 -4.28 -13.02
N THR A 49 -2.52 -4.44 -13.71
CA THR A 49 -3.45 -3.35 -13.99
C THR A 49 -4.09 -2.83 -12.69
N ALA A 50 -4.52 -3.73 -11.79
CA ALA A 50 -5.12 -3.37 -10.51
C ALA A 50 -4.13 -2.60 -9.61
N LEU A 51 -2.89 -3.10 -9.46
CA LEU A 51 -1.82 -2.44 -8.72
C LEU A 51 -1.54 -1.05 -9.29
N THR A 52 -1.34 -0.95 -10.61
CA THR A 52 -1.04 0.33 -11.27
C THR A 52 -2.18 1.33 -11.10
N LYS A 53 -3.44 0.88 -11.25
CA LYS A 53 -4.63 1.72 -11.05
C LYS A 53 -4.71 2.21 -9.61
N MET A 54 -4.50 1.35 -8.63
CA MET A 54 -4.50 1.71 -7.21
C MET A 54 -3.43 2.77 -6.91
N LEU A 55 -2.18 2.55 -7.32
CA LEU A 55 -1.09 3.51 -7.13
C LEU A 55 -1.41 4.86 -7.82
N CYS A 56 -1.94 4.82 -9.04
CA CYS A 56 -2.32 6.01 -9.80
C CYS A 56 -3.46 6.78 -9.11
N SER A 57 -4.45 6.08 -8.56
CA SER A 57 -5.57 6.68 -7.84
C SER A 57 -5.08 7.43 -6.60
N ARG A 58 -4.18 6.84 -5.81
CA ARG A 58 -3.59 7.51 -4.64
C ARG A 58 -2.70 8.68 -5.03
N TRP A 59 -1.88 8.53 -6.06
CA TRP A 59 -1.07 9.61 -6.60
C TRP A 59 -1.94 10.82 -7.01
N PHE A 60 -3.06 10.55 -7.70
CA PHE A 60 -4.02 11.57 -8.12
C PHE A 60 -4.72 12.24 -6.93
N GLU A 61 -5.21 11.46 -5.96
CA GLU A 61 -5.85 11.97 -4.74
C GLU A 61 -4.94 12.90 -3.92
N LEU A 62 -3.64 12.60 -3.88
CA LEU A 62 -2.64 13.39 -3.16
C LEU A 62 -2.14 14.59 -3.95
N ASN A 63 -2.62 14.79 -5.19
CA ASN A 63 -2.24 15.89 -6.08
C ASN A 63 -0.71 16.02 -6.26
N LEU A 64 -0.02 14.87 -6.38
CA LEU A 64 1.42 14.79 -6.57
C LEU A 64 1.81 15.12 -8.02
N SER A 65 3.06 15.48 -8.24
CA SER A 65 3.54 15.89 -9.57
C SER A 65 3.67 14.69 -10.51
N LYS A 66 3.72 14.96 -11.83
CA LYS A 66 4.03 13.93 -12.84
C LYS A 66 5.42 13.30 -12.64
N GLY A 67 6.37 14.06 -12.09
CA GLY A 67 7.69 13.54 -11.72
C GLY A 67 7.58 12.46 -10.65
N ASP A 68 6.79 12.73 -9.61
CA ASP A 68 6.55 11.79 -8.51
C ASP A 68 5.91 10.48 -9.00
N TRP A 69 4.99 10.56 -9.97
CA TRP A 69 4.40 9.36 -10.58
C TRP A 69 5.46 8.43 -11.19
N THR A 70 6.49 8.99 -11.82
CA THR A 70 7.57 8.20 -12.43
C THR A 70 8.34 7.41 -11.37
N THR A 71 8.54 8.00 -10.19
CA THR A 71 9.16 7.31 -9.05
C THR A 71 8.23 6.28 -8.44
N ILE A 72 6.96 6.65 -8.20
CA ILE A 72 5.94 5.80 -7.58
C ILE A 72 5.72 4.53 -8.40
N ARG A 73 5.52 4.65 -9.72
CA ARG A 73 5.24 3.50 -10.59
C ARG A 73 6.39 2.48 -10.66
N ASN A 74 7.59 2.83 -10.22
CA ASN A 74 8.74 1.91 -10.25
C ASN A 74 8.56 0.72 -9.29
N VAL A 75 7.71 0.83 -8.27
CA VAL A 75 7.38 -0.28 -7.36
C VAL A 75 6.62 -1.40 -8.08
N ALA A 76 5.89 -1.08 -9.15
CA ALA A 76 5.14 -2.02 -9.97
C ALA A 76 5.97 -2.63 -11.12
N GLN A 77 7.27 -2.36 -11.20
CA GLN A 77 8.12 -2.91 -12.26
C GLN A 77 8.54 -4.35 -11.95
N ASN A 78 8.63 -5.19 -12.98
CA ASN A 78 8.99 -6.61 -12.86
C ASN A 78 10.25 -6.89 -12.02
N SER A 79 11.30 -6.07 -12.14
CA SER A 79 12.52 -6.23 -11.35
C SER A 79 12.27 -6.01 -9.86
N HIS A 80 11.44 -5.03 -9.51
CA HIS A 80 11.03 -4.75 -8.14
C HIS A 80 10.14 -5.89 -7.59
N LEU A 81 9.12 -6.29 -8.35
CA LEU A 81 8.21 -7.39 -7.97
C LEU A 81 8.96 -8.71 -7.78
N THR A 82 9.96 -8.99 -8.63
CA THR A 82 10.85 -10.14 -8.48
C THR A 82 11.56 -10.11 -7.13
N ARG A 83 12.21 -8.98 -6.83
CA ARG A 83 13.00 -8.79 -5.60
C ARG A 83 12.12 -8.95 -4.36
N VAL A 84 11.02 -8.22 -4.28
CA VAL A 84 10.03 -8.29 -3.19
C VAL A 84 9.51 -9.71 -3.03
N GLY A 85 9.13 -10.38 -4.12
CA GLY A 85 8.60 -11.74 -4.04
C GLY A 85 9.57 -12.73 -3.39
N PHE A 86 10.87 -12.62 -3.68
CA PHE A 86 11.89 -13.43 -3.00
C PHE A 86 12.15 -12.99 -1.56
N GLU A 87 12.23 -11.68 -1.30
CA GLU A 87 12.47 -11.14 0.05
C GLU A 87 11.38 -11.56 1.05
N HIS A 88 10.12 -11.63 0.61
CA HIS A 88 9.00 -12.12 1.44
C HIS A 88 8.84 -13.65 1.44
N GLY A 89 9.69 -14.39 0.72
CA GLY A 89 9.65 -15.85 0.69
C GLY A 89 8.49 -16.45 -0.13
N LEU A 90 7.88 -15.70 -1.06
CA LEU A 90 6.77 -16.21 -1.89
C LEU A 90 7.18 -17.38 -2.77
N ASN A 91 8.47 -17.59 -3.03
CA ASN A 91 8.97 -18.79 -3.71
C ASN A 91 8.55 -20.09 -2.99
N ALA A 92 8.30 -20.04 -1.67
CA ALA A 92 7.84 -21.16 -0.89
C ALA A 92 6.41 -21.60 -1.25
N CYS A 93 5.55 -20.72 -1.75
CA CYS A 93 4.17 -21.06 -2.13
C CYS A 93 3.99 -21.33 -3.63
N VAL A 94 4.98 -21.03 -4.48
CA VAL A 94 4.89 -21.25 -5.93
C VAL A 94 4.76 -22.75 -6.28
N LEU A 95 3.82 -23.07 -7.16
CA LEU A 95 3.68 -24.39 -7.79
C LEU A 95 4.42 -24.39 -9.13
N LEU A 96 5.57 -25.07 -9.15
CA LEU A 96 6.40 -25.26 -10.34
C LEU A 96 6.02 -26.55 -11.07
N ASN A 97 6.38 -26.61 -12.36
CA ASN A 97 6.36 -27.85 -13.11
C ASN A 97 7.42 -28.83 -12.59
N GLY A 98 7.16 -30.14 -12.70
CA GLY A 98 8.07 -31.19 -12.23
C GLY A 98 9.47 -31.19 -12.87
N GLY A 99 9.68 -30.45 -13.97
CA GLY A 99 10.99 -30.28 -14.60
C GLY A 99 11.70 -28.95 -14.26
N THR A 100 11.09 -28.06 -13.46
CA THR A 100 11.66 -26.74 -13.14
C THR A 100 12.17 -26.74 -11.70
N GLY A 101 13.49 -26.67 -11.52
CA GLY A 101 14.10 -26.77 -10.18
C GLY A 101 14.00 -25.50 -9.32
N ALA A 102 13.84 -24.32 -9.92
CA ALA A 102 13.78 -23.05 -9.21
C ALA A 102 12.82 -22.06 -9.87
N VAL A 103 12.28 -21.14 -9.06
CA VAL A 103 11.43 -20.05 -9.53
C VAL A 103 12.31 -19.03 -10.26
N SER A 104 12.03 -18.76 -11.54
CA SER A 104 12.72 -17.70 -12.29
C SER A 104 12.25 -16.32 -11.84
N GLY A 105 13.05 -15.27 -12.06
CA GLY A 105 12.64 -13.91 -11.72
C GLY A 105 11.33 -13.47 -12.41
N LYS A 106 11.20 -13.78 -13.71
CA LYS A 106 9.96 -13.55 -14.46
C LYS A 106 8.76 -14.29 -13.86
N THR A 107 8.96 -15.54 -13.45
CA THR A 107 7.92 -16.34 -12.78
C THR A 107 7.53 -15.71 -11.44
N MET A 108 8.50 -15.21 -10.68
CA MET A 108 8.24 -14.54 -9.40
C MET A 108 7.42 -13.27 -9.60
N ALA A 109 7.84 -12.37 -10.48
CA ALA A 109 7.10 -11.15 -10.79
C ALA A 109 5.65 -11.45 -11.18
N SER A 110 5.44 -12.35 -12.15
CA SER A 110 4.08 -12.74 -12.56
C SER A 110 3.27 -13.42 -11.47
N THR A 111 3.92 -14.09 -10.50
CA THR A 111 3.21 -14.67 -9.36
C THR A 111 2.78 -13.60 -8.37
N VAL A 112 3.62 -12.60 -8.09
CA VAL A 112 3.25 -11.45 -7.26
C VAL A 112 2.08 -10.70 -7.89
N GLU A 113 2.15 -10.39 -9.19
CA GLU A 113 1.05 -9.76 -9.93
C GLU A 113 -0.23 -10.61 -9.84
N ALA A 114 -0.13 -11.92 -10.05
CA ALA A 114 -1.28 -12.80 -9.99
C ALA A 114 -1.90 -12.87 -8.59
N ILE A 115 -1.09 -12.86 -7.53
CA ILE A 115 -1.59 -12.82 -6.15
C ILE A 115 -2.35 -11.53 -5.90
N LEU A 116 -1.80 -10.38 -6.28
CA LEU A 116 -2.50 -9.09 -6.16
C LEU A 116 -3.81 -9.07 -6.94
N GLY A 117 -3.82 -9.63 -8.16
CA GLY A 117 -5.03 -9.78 -8.95
C GLY A 117 -6.07 -10.69 -8.27
N ALA A 118 -5.63 -11.78 -7.65
CA ALA A 118 -6.49 -12.66 -6.87
C ALA A 118 -7.10 -11.93 -5.66
N VAL A 119 -6.28 -11.17 -4.92
CA VAL A 119 -6.73 -10.39 -3.76
C VAL A 119 -7.78 -9.35 -4.16
N GLU A 120 -7.55 -8.61 -5.25
CA GLU A 120 -8.52 -7.63 -5.75
C GLU A 120 -9.86 -8.28 -6.13
N LEU A 121 -9.85 -9.49 -6.71
CA LEU A 121 -11.08 -10.22 -7.05
C LEU A 121 -11.82 -10.76 -5.82
N ASP A 122 -11.09 -11.14 -4.77
CA ASP A 122 -11.66 -11.76 -3.58
C ASP A 122 -12.14 -10.74 -2.53
N GLY A 123 -11.35 -9.69 -2.30
CA GLY A 123 -11.55 -8.71 -1.23
C GLY A 123 -11.61 -7.25 -1.69
N GLY A 124 -11.49 -6.98 -2.99
CA GLY A 124 -11.55 -5.64 -3.56
C GLY A 124 -10.34 -4.76 -3.26
N SER A 125 -10.48 -3.47 -3.58
CA SER A 125 -9.37 -2.50 -3.55
C SER A 125 -8.81 -2.20 -2.16
N GLU A 126 -9.58 -2.40 -1.10
CA GLU A 126 -9.09 -2.27 0.28
C GLU A 126 -8.14 -3.41 0.63
N ALA A 127 -8.54 -4.67 0.37
CA ALA A 127 -7.69 -5.84 0.56
C ALA A 127 -6.41 -5.75 -0.29
N LEU A 128 -6.53 -5.28 -1.55
CA LEU A 128 -5.38 -5.06 -2.42
C LEU A 128 -4.39 -4.06 -1.80
N MET A 129 -4.89 -2.95 -1.25
CA MET A 129 -4.03 -1.93 -0.59
C MET A 129 -3.32 -2.49 0.63
N GLU A 130 -4.01 -3.27 1.47
CA GLU A 130 -3.42 -3.89 2.65
C GLU A 130 -2.31 -4.87 2.27
N VAL A 131 -2.56 -5.76 1.32
CA VAL A 131 -1.57 -6.74 0.85
C VAL A 131 -0.41 -6.04 0.14
N ALA A 132 -0.66 -5.05 -0.71
CA ALA A 132 0.40 -4.31 -1.39
C ALA A 132 1.27 -3.54 -0.39
N THR A 133 0.67 -2.98 0.67
CA THR A 133 1.43 -2.31 1.74
C THR A 133 2.29 -3.30 2.51
N ARG A 134 1.77 -4.49 2.83
CA ARG A 134 2.53 -5.54 3.54
C ARG A 134 3.70 -6.08 2.72
N LEU A 135 3.57 -6.12 1.40
CA LEU A 135 4.63 -6.53 0.48
C LEU A 135 5.57 -5.37 0.07
N ASP A 136 5.50 -4.21 0.73
CA ASP A 136 6.32 -3.03 0.40
C ASP A 136 6.16 -2.56 -1.07
N LEU A 137 5.00 -2.82 -1.68
CA LEU A 137 4.64 -2.42 -3.05
C LEU A 137 3.93 -1.06 -3.11
N VAL A 138 3.92 -0.33 -2.00
CA VAL A 138 3.38 1.03 -1.91
C VAL A 138 4.52 1.98 -1.59
N HIS A 139 4.76 2.95 -2.49
CA HIS A 139 5.82 3.93 -2.28
C HIS A 139 5.51 4.81 -1.05
N PRO A 140 6.49 5.15 -0.19
CA PRO A 140 6.27 5.96 1.02
C PRO A 140 5.56 7.30 0.78
N MET A 141 5.72 7.89 -0.40
CA MET A 141 5.00 9.12 -0.79
C MET A 141 3.48 8.97 -0.86
N LEU A 142 2.98 7.75 -1.03
CA LEU A 142 1.54 7.45 -1.04
C LEU A 142 0.98 7.13 0.34
N ILE A 143 1.85 6.93 1.32
CA ILE A 143 1.46 6.71 2.71
C ILE A 143 1.18 8.10 3.30
N SER A 144 -0.09 8.52 3.25
CA SER A 144 -0.53 9.61 4.12
C SER A 144 -0.38 9.11 5.55
N VAL A 145 0.68 9.55 6.22
CA VAL A 145 0.80 9.40 7.67
C VAL A 145 -0.34 10.21 8.25
N THR A 146 -1.48 9.56 8.49
CA THR A 146 -2.43 10.01 9.50
C THR A 146 -1.73 9.80 10.84
N SER A 147 -0.78 10.68 11.13
CA SER A 147 -0.49 11.05 12.51
C SER A 147 -1.79 11.62 13.01
N SER A 148 -2.63 10.75 13.54
CA SER A 148 -3.60 11.14 14.54
C SER A 148 -2.76 11.65 15.70
N LEU A 149 -2.36 12.92 15.61
CA LEU A 149 -2.25 13.73 16.80
C LEU A 149 -3.67 13.67 17.38
N SER A 150 -3.87 12.72 18.29
CA SER A 150 -4.93 12.77 19.26
C SER A 150 -4.68 14.05 20.04
N PHE A 151 -5.21 15.16 19.51
CA PHE A 151 -5.41 16.32 20.33
C PHE A 151 -6.44 15.87 21.38
N PRO A 152 -6.10 15.89 22.68
CA PRO A 152 -7.11 15.67 23.68
C PRO A 152 -8.25 16.67 23.44
N PRO A 153 -9.51 16.27 23.59
CA PRO A 153 -10.61 17.22 23.47
C PRO A 153 -10.36 18.37 24.44
N LEU A 154 -10.52 19.60 23.96
CA LEU A 154 -10.60 20.78 24.82
C LEU A 154 -11.90 20.67 25.62
N ASN A 155 -11.88 19.87 26.69
CA ASN A 155 -12.88 19.92 27.72
C ASN A 155 -12.48 20.99 28.74
N GLU A 156 -13.48 21.75 29.12
CA GLU A 156 -13.44 22.95 29.94
C GLU A 156 -12.81 22.72 31.33
N THR A 157 -12.30 23.84 31.87
CA THR A 157 -11.89 24.05 33.27
C THR A 157 -10.61 23.36 33.73
N ILE A 158 -9.46 23.93 33.34
CA ILE A 158 -8.27 23.89 34.20
C ILE A 158 -8.59 24.75 35.43
N HIS A 159 -8.96 24.11 36.53
CA HIS A 159 -8.83 24.73 37.85
C HIS A 159 -7.36 25.10 38.05
N THR A 160 -7.05 26.39 37.93
CA THR A 160 -5.75 26.95 38.30
C THR A 160 -5.54 26.64 39.78
N ASN A 161 -4.60 25.76 40.10
CA ASN A 161 -3.84 25.72 41.36
C ASN A 161 -2.76 24.63 41.27
N ASN A 162 -1.76 24.83 40.41
CA ASN A 162 -0.41 24.36 40.73
C ASN A 162 0.62 25.04 39.84
N TRP A 163 1.53 25.78 40.49
CA TRP A 163 2.71 26.34 39.86
C TRP A 163 3.74 25.22 39.76
N VAL A 164 3.95 24.69 38.56
CA VAL A 164 5.18 23.95 38.25
C VAL A 164 6.05 24.84 37.38
N THR A 165 7.05 25.44 38.04
CA THR A 165 8.16 26.10 37.39
C THR A 165 9.00 25.12 36.58
N SER A 166 9.36 25.54 35.37
CA SER A 166 10.61 25.21 34.63
C SER A 166 10.42 24.54 33.27
N ARG A 167 10.27 25.36 32.23
CA ARG A 167 11.29 25.44 31.17
C ARG A 167 11.09 26.70 30.34
N ALA A 168 11.94 27.68 30.58
CA ALA A 168 12.11 28.83 29.72
C ALA A 168 12.62 28.35 28.34
N LEU A 169 11.91 28.72 27.28
CA LEU A 169 12.46 28.79 25.92
C LEU A 169 12.74 30.27 25.62
N PRO A 170 13.89 30.61 25.01
CA PRO A 170 14.33 31.99 24.91
C PRO A 170 13.44 32.83 23.99
N LEU A 171 13.25 34.06 24.45
CA LEU A 171 12.65 35.20 23.79
C LEU A 171 13.26 35.44 22.40
N ALA A 172 12.39 35.73 21.44
CA ALA A 172 12.72 36.13 20.09
C ALA A 172 13.68 37.34 20.05
N ILE A 173 14.73 37.25 19.23
CA ILE A 173 15.50 38.39 18.74
C ILE A 173 15.14 38.55 17.26
N LEU A 174 14.46 39.64 16.93
CA LEU A 174 14.24 40.10 15.55
C LEU A 174 15.52 40.76 15.02
N PRO A 175 15.96 40.49 13.78
CA PRO A 175 16.76 41.43 13.02
C PRO A 175 15.86 42.35 12.19
N SER A 176 16.14 43.64 12.33
CA SER A 176 15.63 44.76 11.54
C SER A 176 15.98 44.66 10.06
N SER A 177 15.03 45.10 9.24
CA SER A 177 15.06 45.43 7.81
C SER A 177 16.43 45.67 7.15
N THR A 178 16.66 45.00 6.00
CA THR A 178 17.04 45.63 4.71
C THR A 178 16.79 44.66 3.55
N HIS A 179 15.99 45.11 2.57
CA HIS A 179 15.90 44.75 1.14
C HIS A 179 16.19 43.31 0.65
N GLY A 180 15.19 42.70 -0.01
CA GLY A 180 15.45 41.72 -1.09
C GLY A 180 14.48 40.54 -1.19
N SER A 181 13.37 40.73 -1.91
CA SER A 181 12.55 39.75 -2.65
C SER A 181 12.79 38.25 -2.39
N PHE A 182 11.88 37.57 -1.66
CA PHE A 182 11.64 36.13 -1.82
C PHE A 182 10.16 35.75 -1.60
N SER A 183 9.73 34.82 -2.43
CA SER A 183 8.35 34.37 -2.67
C SER A 183 7.66 33.77 -1.45
N THR A 184 6.41 34.18 -1.24
CA THR A 184 5.48 33.70 -0.20
C THR A 184 5.10 32.24 -0.41
N ILE A 185 5.52 31.35 0.49
CA ILE A 185 4.94 30.00 0.63
C ILE A 185 3.77 30.12 1.62
N CYS A 186 2.55 30.27 1.09
CA CYS A 186 1.31 30.18 1.86
C CYS A 186 0.86 28.72 1.96
N TYR A 187 0.96 28.11 3.14
CA TYR A 187 0.21 26.88 3.44
C TYR A 187 -1.26 27.24 3.68
N ARG A 188 -2.11 27.10 2.65
CA ARG A 188 -3.57 27.09 2.83
C ARG A 188 -4.01 25.72 3.35
N VAL A 189 -4.34 25.66 4.63
CA VAL A 189 -5.10 24.54 5.20
C VAL A 189 -6.53 24.63 4.67
N PHE A 190 -6.91 23.71 3.78
CA PHE A 190 -8.28 23.62 3.26
C PHE A 190 -9.14 22.83 4.26
N ALA A 191 -9.90 23.53 5.10
CA ALA A 191 -10.91 22.93 5.95
C ALA A 191 -12.05 22.37 5.07
N ARG A 192 -12.26 21.04 5.10
CA ARG A 192 -13.39 20.37 4.44
C ARG A 192 -14.71 20.87 5.03
N ARG A 193 -15.53 21.52 4.20
CA ARG A 193 -16.92 21.89 4.51
C ARG A 193 -17.80 20.64 4.52
N LEU A 194 -18.22 20.19 5.71
CA LEU A 194 -19.25 19.16 5.87
C LEU A 194 -20.56 19.67 5.23
N ARG A 195 -21.07 18.98 4.22
CA ARG A 195 -22.43 19.22 3.71
C ARG A 195 -23.41 18.49 4.64
N LYS A 196 -24.34 19.24 5.24
CA LYS A 196 -25.53 18.69 5.91
C LYS A 196 -26.35 17.89 4.88
N VAL A 197 -26.54 16.60 5.13
CA VAL A 197 -27.58 15.79 4.48
C VAL A 197 -28.88 16.06 5.23
N ARG A 198 -29.91 16.51 4.50
CA ARG A 198 -31.26 16.72 5.03
C ARG A 198 -31.99 15.37 4.94
N VAL A 199 -32.38 14.81 6.08
CA VAL A 199 -33.35 13.70 6.16
C VAL A 199 -34.71 14.31 5.84
N LEU A 200 -35.43 13.73 4.88
CA LEU A 200 -36.84 14.00 4.64
C LEU A 200 -37.63 12.85 5.27
N GLU A 201 -38.52 13.19 6.20
CA GLU A 201 -39.64 12.34 6.63
C GLU A 201 -40.73 12.32 5.54
#